data_AF-A0A1V4YIE1-F1
#
_entry.id   AF-A0A1V4YIE1-F1
#
_cell.length_a   1.000
_cell.length_b   1.000
_cell.length_c   1.000
_cell.angle_alpha   90.00
_cell.angle_beta   90.00
_cell.angle_gamma   90.00
#
_symmetry.space_group_name_H-M   'P 1'
#
loop_
_entity.id
_entity.type
_entity.pdbx_description
1 polymer ?
#
loop_
_entity_poly.entity_id
_entity_poly.type
_entity_poly.pdbx_seq_one_letter_code
_entity_poly.pdbx_strand_id
1 'polypeptide(L)'
;MGVRPCVNVLFRTLAPIYGANILSVIMTGMGTDGAEGVEKIKQAGGKAIAEDERSCIVYGMPKAIVDRGLADRIVPLEMIATTIQQLI
;
A
#
# COMPACT_ATOMS: atom_id res chain seq x y z
N MET A 1 -7.55 8.77 17.68
CA MET A 1 -8.82 8.30 17.08
C MET A 1 -8.44 7.28 16.02
N GLY A 2 -8.83 6.02 16.16
CA GLY A 2 -8.37 4.93 15.31
C GLY A 2 -9.51 4.33 14.49
N VAL A 3 -9.20 3.85 13.28
CA VAL A 3 -10.13 3.08 12.45
C VAL A 3 -10.09 1.61 12.86
N ARG A 4 -11.23 0.91 12.76
CA ARG A 4 -11.32 -0.54 12.98
C ARG A 4 -12.30 -1.12 11.94
N PRO A 5 -11.86 -2.00 11.03
CA PRO A 5 -10.51 -2.55 10.89
C PRO A 5 -9.46 -1.51 10.45
N CYS A 6 -8.17 -1.83 10.64
CA CYS A 6 -7.03 -0.94 10.38
C CYS A 6 -5.97 -1.64 9.52
N VAL A 7 -5.62 -1.02 8.40
CA VAL A 7 -4.64 -1.53 7.41
C VAL A 7 -3.24 -1.56 8.01
N ASN A 8 -2.86 -0.58 8.83
CA ASN A 8 -1.57 -0.61 9.54
C ASN A 8 -1.42 -1.87 10.42
N VAL A 9 -2.51 -2.29 11.08
CA VAL A 9 -2.50 -3.51 11.90
C VAL A 9 -2.31 -4.73 11.00
N LEU A 10 -3.08 -4.85 9.92
CA LEU A 10 -2.97 -5.94 8.94
C LEU A 10 -1.53 -6.11 8.45
N PHE A 11 -0.94 -5.05 7.89
CA PHE A 11 0.40 -5.11 7.31
C PHE A 11 1.48 -5.35 8.36
N ARG A 12 1.40 -4.72 9.53
CA ARG A 12 2.35 -4.98 10.63
C ARG A 12 2.32 -6.43 11.09
N THR A 13 1.14 -7.08 11.10
CA THR A 13 1.04 -8.50 11.48
C THR A 13 1.57 -9.45 10.41
N LEU A 14 1.47 -9.10 9.13
CA LEU A 14 1.96 -9.92 8.02
C LEU A 14 3.48 -9.79 7.83
N ALA A 15 4.05 -8.60 8.01
CA ALA A 15 5.46 -8.30 7.77
C ALA A 15 6.45 -9.33 8.36
N PRO A 16 6.39 -9.70 9.66
CA PRO A 16 7.33 -10.66 10.23
C PRO A 16 7.10 -12.12 9.79
N ILE A 17 5.92 -12.44 9.23
CA ILE A 17 5.55 -13.81 8.84
C ILE A 17 5.99 -14.10 7.41
N TYR A 18 5.70 -13.18 6.48
CA TYR A 18 5.89 -13.41 5.05
C TYR A 18 7.08 -12.63 4.46
N GLY A 19 7.58 -11.61 5.14
CA GLY A 19 8.76 -10.85 4.72
C GLY A 19 8.65 -10.33 3.28
N ALA A 20 9.65 -10.67 2.45
CA ALA A 20 9.73 -10.27 1.05
C ALA A 20 8.62 -10.85 0.14
N ASN A 21 7.87 -11.85 0.61
CA ASN A 21 6.78 -12.46 -0.15
C ASN A 21 5.46 -11.66 -0.07
N ILE A 22 5.50 -10.42 0.44
CA ILE A 22 4.33 -9.55 0.54
C ILE A 22 4.36 -8.51 -0.59
N LEU A 23 3.25 -8.42 -1.30
CA LEU A 23 2.90 -7.31 -2.16
C LEU A 23 1.72 -6.56 -1.52
N SER A 24 1.94 -5.34 -1.02
CA SER A 24 0.87 -4.48 -0.52
C SER A 24 0.30 -3.61 -1.65
N VAL A 25 -1.00 -3.36 -1.60
CA VAL A 25 -1.69 -2.48 -2.56
C VAL A 25 -2.53 -1.49 -1.75
N ILE A 26 -2.24 -0.19 -1.87
CA ILE A 26 -3.03 0.88 -1.25
C ILE A 26 -3.81 1.60 -2.34
N MET A 27 -5.13 1.57 -2.20
CA MET A 27 -6.09 2.15 -3.12
C MET A 27 -6.73 3.41 -2.52
N THR A 28 -7.58 4.07 -3.31
CA THR A 28 -8.35 5.26 -2.95
C THR A 28 -8.94 5.15 -1.53
N GLY A 29 -8.81 6.23 -0.77
CA GLY A 29 -9.24 6.26 0.63
C GLY A 29 -8.78 7.52 1.34
N MET A 30 -9.50 7.91 2.39
CA MET A 30 -9.17 9.07 3.21
C MET A 30 -8.15 8.73 4.30
N GLY A 31 -7.28 9.68 4.63
CA GLY A 31 -6.36 9.57 5.76
C GLY A 31 -5.06 8.86 5.41
N THR A 32 -4.41 8.29 6.41
CA THR A 32 -3.05 7.74 6.31
C THR A 32 -2.95 6.29 6.79
N ASP A 33 -4.11 5.62 6.97
CA ASP A 33 -4.12 4.21 7.35
C ASP A 33 -3.47 3.36 6.25
N GLY A 34 -2.56 2.48 6.66
CA GLY A 34 -1.71 1.70 5.78
C GLY A 34 -0.29 2.24 5.62
N ALA A 35 -0.02 3.53 5.84
CA ALA A 35 1.31 4.09 5.56
C ALA A 35 2.42 3.54 6.46
N GLU A 36 2.20 3.45 7.77
CA GLU A 36 3.13 2.82 8.72
C GLU A 36 3.22 1.30 8.49
N GLY A 37 2.11 0.69 8.10
CA GLY A 37 2.04 -0.72 7.75
C GLY A 37 2.90 -1.05 6.53
N VAL A 38 2.79 -0.26 5.46
CA VAL A 38 3.60 -0.41 4.24
C VAL A 38 5.08 -0.19 4.56
N GLU A 39 5.42 0.77 5.41
CA GLU A 39 6.80 0.95 5.87
C GLU A 39 7.36 -0.33 6.51
N LYS A 40 6.55 -1.03 7.31
CA LYS A 40 6.93 -2.35 7.87
C LYS A 40 7.07 -3.42 6.79
N ILE A 41 6.20 -3.44 5.77
CA ILE A 41 6.35 -4.33 4.60
C ILE A 41 7.68 -4.06 3.88
N LYS A 42 8.01 -2.79 3.62
CA LYS A 42 9.26 -2.39 2.95
C LYS A 42 10.49 -2.77 3.77
N GLN A 43 10.47 -2.55 5.09
CA GLN A 43 11.54 -2.96 6.00
C GLN A 43 11.76 -4.49 5.99
N ALA A 44 10.69 -5.27 5.79
CA ALA A 44 10.75 -6.72 5.69
C ALA A 44 11.11 -7.24 4.27
N GLY A 45 11.41 -6.35 3.32
CA GLY A 45 11.79 -6.67 1.95
C GLY A 45 10.62 -6.82 0.96
N GLY A 46 9.39 -6.55 1.40
CA GLY A 46 8.20 -6.62 0.54
C GLY A 46 8.08 -5.45 -0.43
N LYS A 47 7.09 -5.54 -1.31
CA LYS A 47 6.78 -4.54 -2.35
C LYS A 47 5.45 -3.85 -2.07
N ALA A 48 5.26 -2.67 -2.65
CA ALA A 48 4.06 -1.86 -2.51
C ALA A 48 3.63 -1.23 -3.84
N ILE A 49 2.33 -1.25 -4.12
CA ILE A 49 1.67 -0.53 -5.20
C ILE A 49 0.78 0.56 -4.57
N ALA A 50 0.85 1.77 -5.13
CA ALA A 50 -0.10 2.84 -4.85
C ALA A 50 -1.02 3.05 -6.05
N GLU A 51 -2.31 3.27 -5.81
CA GLU A 51 -3.21 3.79 -6.83
C GLU A 51 -2.84 5.23 -7.20
N ASP A 52 -2.85 5.54 -8.50
CA ASP A 52 -2.56 6.87 -9.04
C ASP A 52 -3.68 7.89 -8.71
N GLU A 53 -3.29 9.15 -8.54
CA GLU A 53 -4.22 10.23 -8.20
C GLU A 53 -5.36 10.38 -9.21
N ARG A 54 -5.10 10.09 -10.50
CA ARG A 54 -6.08 10.30 -11.57
C ARG A 54 -7.27 9.36 -11.52
N SER A 55 -7.12 8.17 -10.93
CA SER A 55 -8.22 7.20 -10.78
C SER A 55 -8.84 7.21 -9.38
N CYS A 56 -8.20 7.87 -8.41
CA CYS A 56 -8.69 7.94 -7.04
C CYS A 56 -9.92 8.85 -6.91
N ILE A 57 -10.91 8.42 -6.11
CA ILE A 57 -11.98 9.31 -5.64
C ILE A 57 -11.45 10.20 -4.51
N VAL A 58 -10.65 9.62 -3.60
CA VAL A 58 -9.97 10.34 -2.52
C VAL A 58 -8.51 9.90 -2.48
N TYR A 59 -7.62 10.78 -2.90
CA TYR A 59 -6.18 10.54 -2.92
C TYR A 59 -5.53 10.87 -1.56
N GLY A 60 -6.00 10.21 -0.49
CA GLY A 60 -5.46 10.34 0.86
C GLY A 60 -4.47 9.23 1.19
N MET A 61 -4.96 8.00 1.27
CA MET A 61 -4.16 6.83 1.62
C MET A 61 -3.04 6.54 0.60
N PRO A 62 -3.30 6.56 -0.72
CA PRO A 62 -2.22 6.35 -1.70
C PRO A 62 -1.17 7.47 -1.63
N LYS A 63 -1.62 8.73 -1.52
CA LYS A 63 -0.73 9.88 -1.31
C LYS A 63 0.18 9.70 -0.09
N ALA A 64 -0.36 9.19 1.02
CA ALA A 64 0.39 8.99 2.25
C ALA A 64 1.57 8.02 2.11
N ILE A 65 1.50 7.03 1.20
CA ILE A 65 2.62 6.12 0.93
C ILE A 65 3.54 6.66 -0.17
N VAL A 66 2.99 7.38 -1.15
CA VAL A 66 3.76 8.02 -2.23
C VAL A 66 4.66 9.11 -1.67
N ASP A 67 4.13 10.00 -0.83
CA ASP A 67 4.88 11.10 -0.21
C ASP A 67 6.01 10.59 0.72
N ARG A 68 5.88 9.35 1.23
CA ARG A 68 6.92 8.68 2.04
C ARG A 68 7.93 7.89 1.19
N GLY A 69 7.81 7.89 -0.14
CA GLY A 69 8.70 7.13 -1.02
C GLY A 69 8.59 5.61 -0.87
N LEU A 70 7.44 5.11 -0.38
CA LEU A 70 7.26 3.68 -0.07
C LEU A 70 6.74 2.86 -1.26
N ALA A 71 6.16 3.50 -2.27
CA ALA A 71 5.55 2.83 -3.42
C ALA A 71 6.59 2.41 -4.46
N ASP A 72 6.61 1.14 -4.84
CA ASP A 72 7.44 0.63 -5.95
C ASP A 72 6.79 0.91 -7.31
N ARG A 73 5.46 0.99 -7.35
CA ARG A 73 4.66 1.33 -8.53
C ARG A 73 3.53 2.27 -8.14
N ILE A 74 3.29 3.28 -8.97
CA ILE A 74 2.14 4.17 -8.89
C ILE A 74 1.41 4.01 -10.22
N VAL A 75 0.20 3.44 -10.18
CA VAL A 75 -0.54 3.08 -11.41
C VAL A 75 -2.03 3.37 -11.23
N PRO A 76 -2.75 3.74 -12.30
CA PRO A 76 -4.19 3.94 -12.22
C PRO A 76 -4.91 2.61 -11.95
N LEU A 77 -6.14 2.70 -11.43
CA LEU A 77 -6.97 1.56 -11.02
C LEU A 77 -7.01 0.42 -12.06
N GLU A 78 -7.22 0.77 -13.33
CA GLU A 78 -7.30 -0.16 -14.45
C GLU A 78 -6.01 -0.97 -14.67
N MET A 79 -4.86 -0.48 -14.20
CA MET A 79 -3.56 -1.14 -14.34
C MET A 79 -3.13 -1.90 -13.09
N ILE A 80 -3.85 -1.79 -11.96
CA ILE A 80 -3.47 -2.48 -10.71
C ILE A 80 -3.42 -3.99 -10.91
N ALA A 81 -4.42 -4.59 -11.54
CA ALA A 81 -4.48 -6.03 -11.75
C ALA A 81 -3.30 -6.55 -12.60
N THR A 82 -3.00 -5.87 -13.70
CA THR A 82 -1.84 -6.18 -14.55
C THR A 82 -0.52 -6.00 -13.80
N THR A 83 -0.43 -4.96 -12.97
CA THR A 83 0.79 -4.68 -12.18
C THR A 83 1.02 -5.74 -11.12
N ILE A 84 -0.05 -6.25 -10.49
CA ILE A 84 0.03 -7.37 -9.54
C ILE A 84 0.62 -8.59 -10.26
N GLN A 85 0.09 -8.97 -11.42
CA GLN A 85 0.56 -10.13 -12.20
C GLN A 85 2.04 -10.02 -12.63
N GLN A 86 2.54 -8.80 -12.83
CA GLN A 86 3.95 -8.57 -13.20
C GLN A 86 4.93 -8.68 -12.03
N LEU A 87 4.44 -8.60 -10.79
CA LEU A 87 5.28 -8.50 -9.59
C LEU A 87 5.31 -9.77 -8.74
N ILE A 88 4.41 -10.73 -9.02
CA ILE A 88 4.28 -12.03 -8.34
C ILE A 88 4.71 -13.19 -9.23
#